data_AF-A0A835Q5P3-F1
#
_entry.id   AF-A0A835Q5P3-F1
#
_cell.length_a   1.000
_cell.length_b   1.000
_cell.length_c   1.000
_cell.angle_alpha   90.00
_cell.angle_beta   90.00
_cell.angle_gamma   90.00
#
_symmetry.space_group_name_H-M   'P 1'
#
loop_
_entity.id
_entity.type
_entity.pdbx_description
1 polymer ?
#
loop_
_entity_poly.entity_id
_entity_poly.type
_entity_poly.pdbx_seq_one_letter_code
_entity_poly.pdbx_strand_id
1 'polypeptide(L)'
;MGHSKQYTGNLNLNGKDENGVESCSNNQDSATKFYNFQEDRSIEKFKVGQIWALYSDIDEYPNYYGLIKKVKWEGSGLTMSVKWLEFLPENDKEKLLLRNDLPVSCGRFQVRGAINHYDSTDAFSHLVHAKPLKKNVSYEIYPNCGEVWAIFKNWNVDVDCEKPRDYGVVEIVEQDKGVVKALSLTKVKGYKYVFMPDPRPATDIQIPIDECLRFSHQIPAFKITNQESGKLKDYWELDPDSIPSMLLSMDP
;
A
#
# COMPACT_ATOMS: atom_id res chain seq x y z
N MET A 1 20.75 27.38 26.95
CA MET A 1 19.91 26.75 27.97
C MET A 1 19.44 25.41 27.43
N GLY A 2 20.01 24.26 27.80
CA GLY A 2 19.84 23.58 29.10
C GLY A 2 18.56 22.71 29.01
N HIS A 3 18.54 21.39 29.12
CA HIS A 3 19.34 20.49 29.95
C HIS A 3 19.42 19.06 29.39
N SER A 4 20.61 18.47 29.54
CA SER A 4 20.89 17.03 29.56
C SER A 4 20.33 16.40 30.84
N LYS A 5 19.85 15.16 30.78
CA LYS A 5 19.84 14.24 31.92
C LYS A 5 20.38 12.88 31.50
N GLN A 6 21.63 12.64 31.89
CA GLN A 6 22.22 11.31 32.07
C GLN A 6 21.61 10.66 33.32
N TYR A 7 21.41 9.35 33.29
CA TYR A 7 21.30 8.54 34.50
C TYR A 7 22.37 7.45 34.44
N THR A 8 23.30 7.53 35.38
CA THR A 8 24.23 6.48 35.76
C THR A 8 23.68 5.75 36.99
N GLY A 9 23.88 4.44 37.03
CA GLY A 9 23.60 3.61 38.20
C GLY A 9 24.21 2.23 38.03
N ASN A 10 25.42 2.06 38.57
CA ASN A 10 26.08 0.76 38.75
C ASN A 10 25.85 0.32 40.20
N LEU A 11 25.55 -0.96 40.44
CA LEU A 11 26.01 -1.74 41.60
C LEU A 11 25.89 -3.24 41.29
N ASN A 12 26.78 -4.03 41.90
CA ASN A 12 27.30 -5.31 41.44
C ASN A 12 26.96 -6.47 42.39
N LEU A 13 26.91 -7.69 41.82
CA LEU A 13 27.27 -9.04 42.36
C LEU A 13 26.32 -9.90 43.23
N ASN A 14 26.08 -11.09 42.65
CA ASN A 14 26.07 -12.47 43.19
C ASN A 14 24.84 -13.09 43.89
N GLY A 15 24.38 -14.19 43.28
CA GLY A 15 23.61 -15.28 43.91
C GLY A 15 23.18 -16.31 42.85
N LYS A 16 23.80 -17.49 42.83
CA LYS A 16 23.31 -18.67 42.10
C LYS A 16 22.07 -19.22 42.81
N ASP A 17 21.13 -19.80 42.06
CA ASP A 17 20.58 -21.14 42.34
C ASP A 17 19.71 -21.65 41.17
N GLU A 18 19.77 -22.96 40.98
CA GLU A 18 19.18 -23.77 39.91
C GLU A 18 17.70 -24.09 40.17
N ASN A 19 16.87 -24.07 39.13
CA ASN A 19 15.98 -25.18 38.72
C ASN A 19 14.86 -24.68 37.79
N GLY A 20 14.66 -25.43 36.70
CA GLY A 20 13.88 -25.02 35.55
C GLY A 20 12.37 -25.08 35.73
N VAL A 21 11.71 -24.37 34.82
CA VAL A 21 10.45 -24.78 34.16
C VAL A 21 10.53 -24.21 32.75
N GLU A 22 10.36 -25.07 31.75
CA GLU A 22 10.11 -24.68 30.36
C GLU A 22 8.89 -23.75 30.30
N SER A 23 9.11 -22.50 29.92
CA SER A 23 8.07 -21.70 29.28
C SER A 23 8.71 -20.78 28.25
N CYS A 24 8.95 -21.30 27.04
CA CYS A 24 9.22 -20.42 25.90
C CYS A 24 7.91 -19.82 25.39
N SER A 25 7.26 -19.02 26.24
CA SER A 25 6.29 -18.02 25.80
C SER A 25 7.08 -16.86 25.20
N ASN A 26 7.51 -17.01 23.95
CA ASN A 26 7.93 -15.88 23.15
C ASN A 26 6.68 -15.05 22.82
N ASN A 27 6.26 -14.22 23.78
CA ASN A 27 5.46 -13.04 23.50
C ASN A 27 6.36 -12.07 22.72
N GLN A 28 6.52 -12.35 21.42
CA GLN A 28 7.22 -11.50 20.49
C GLN A 28 6.19 -10.51 19.96
N ASP A 29 5.92 -9.48 20.74
CA ASP A 29 5.04 -8.38 20.37
C ASP A 29 5.85 -7.18 19.83
N SER A 30 5.30 -6.58 18.78
CA SER A 30 5.25 -5.13 18.53
C SER A 30 6.39 -4.31 17.88
N ALA A 31 7.24 -4.82 16.96
CA ALA A 31 8.02 -3.92 16.06
C ALA A 31 8.77 -4.57 14.89
N THR A 32 8.82 -5.91 14.78
CA THR A 32 9.69 -6.57 13.78
C THR A 32 9.33 -6.12 12.36
N LYS A 33 10.23 -5.35 11.75
CA LYS A 33 10.18 -4.95 10.34
C LYS A 33 11.03 -5.92 9.54
N PHE A 34 10.45 -6.55 8.52
CA PHE A 34 11.18 -7.46 7.62
C PHE A 34 11.69 -6.75 6.36
N TYR A 35 11.05 -5.64 5.99
CA TYR A 35 11.36 -4.88 4.79
C TYR A 35 11.36 -3.36 5.04
N ASN A 36 12.18 -2.64 4.26
CA ASN A 36 12.27 -1.19 4.31
C ASN A 36 11.63 -0.55 3.08
N PHE A 37 10.32 -0.30 3.12
CA PHE A 37 9.59 0.34 2.02
C PHE A 37 10.10 1.74 1.66
N GLN A 38 10.81 2.42 2.56
CA GLN A 38 11.40 3.75 2.27
C GLN A 38 12.52 3.66 1.22
N GLU A 39 13.23 2.54 1.13
CA GLU A 39 14.27 2.34 0.13
C GLU A 39 13.70 2.22 -1.29
N ASP A 40 12.46 1.75 -1.44
CA ASP A 40 11.81 1.66 -2.74
C ASP A 40 11.41 3.02 -3.30
N ARG A 41 11.22 4.01 -2.41
CA ARG A 41 10.98 5.41 -2.75
C ARG A 41 12.18 6.31 -2.45
N SER A 42 13.39 5.73 -2.44
CA SER A 42 14.61 6.51 -2.34
C SER A 42 14.80 7.37 -3.60
N ILE A 43 15.46 8.50 -3.42
CA ILE A 43 15.63 9.53 -4.43
C ILE A 43 16.21 8.94 -5.75
N GLU A 44 17.11 7.97 -5.67
CA GLU A 44 17.79 7.33 -6.80
C GLU A 44 16.88 6.42 -7.65
N LYS A 45 15.70 6.04 -7.15
CA LYS A 45 14.76 5.13 -7.83
C LYS A 45 13.96 5.81 -8.94
N PHE A 46 13.84 7.14 -8.87
CA PHE A 46 13.00 7.94 -9.76
C PHE A 46 13.64 8.15 -11.13
N LYS A 47 12.89 7.83 -12.20
CA LYS A 47 13.33 7.95 -13.59
C LYS A 47 12.26 8.62 -14.45
N VAL A 48 12.71 9.38 -15.44
CA VAL A 48 11.83 10.01 -16.43
C VAL A 48 11.03 8.94 -17.18
N GLY A 49 9.73 9.17 -17.35
CA GLY A 49 8.80 8.28 -18.03
C GLY A 49 8.09 7.28 -17.12
N GLN A 50 8.48 7.16 -15.86
CA GLN A 50 7.77 6.32 -14.88
C GLN A 50 6.46 6.99 -14.42
N ILE A 51 5.48 6.16 -14.09
CA ILE A 51 4.25 6.57 -13.41
C ILE A 51 4.33 6.06 -11.98
N TRP A 52 4.14 6.96 -11.03
CA TRP A 52 4.15 6.65 -9.60
C TRP A 52 2.79 6.93 -8.99
N ALA A 53 2.47 6.17 -7.95
CA ALA A 53 1.35 6.44 -7.05
C ALA A 53 1.77 7.45 -5.99
N LEU A 54 0.89 8.40 -5.71
CA LEU A 54 1.05 9.45 -4.71
C LEU A 54 -0.15 9.45 -3.76
N TYR A 55 0.10 9.82 -2.51
CA TYR A 55 -0.94 9.89 -1.49
C TYR A 55 -1.92 11.02 -1.81
N SER A 56 -3.21 10.72 -1.70
CA SER A 56 -4.29 11.68 -1.94
C SER A 56 -4.50 12.58 -0.74
N ASP A 57 -5.02 13.78 -0.97
CA ASP A 57 -5.51 14.68 0.08
C ASP A 57 -6.98 14.39 0.47
N ILE A 58 -7.64 13.43 -0.19
CA ILE A 58 -9.03 13.05 0.06
C ILE A 58 -9.14 11.95 1.12
N ASP A 59 -8.36 10.88 0.95
CA ASP A 59 -8.42 9.69 1.81
C ASP A 59 -7.03 9.22 2.28
N GLU A 60 -5.98 10.01 2.04
CA GLU A 60 -4.61 9.78 2.50
C GLU A 60 -3.95 8.51 1.91
N TYR A 61 -4.60 7.84 0.96
CA TYR A 61 -4.11 6.60 0.34
C TYR A 61 -3.45 6.84 -1.03
N PRO A 62 -2.56 5.94 -1.51
CA PRO A 62 -1.80 6.14 -2.74
C PRO A 62 -2.61 5.80 -4.00
N ASN A 63 -3.61 6.64 -4.30
CA ASN A 63 -4.50 6.48 -5.44
C ASN A 63 -4.43 7.63 -6.46
N TYR A 64 -3.54 8.61 -6.26
CA TYR A 64 -3.20 9.60 -7.29
C TYR A 64 -2.03 9.11 -8.14
N TYR A 65 -2.06 9.40 -9.44
CA TYR A 65 -1.02 8.94 -10.37
C TYR A 65 -0.30 10.08 -11.07
N GLY A 66 1.03 10.04 -11.07
CA GLY A 66 1.88 11.08 -11.65
C GLY A 66 2.92 10.53 -12.61
N LEU A 67 2.98 11.08 -13.82
CA LEU A 67 4.05 10.82 -14.79
C LEU A 67 5.25 11.71 -14.52
N ILE A 68 6.42 11.10 -14.28
CA ILE A 68 7.68 11.82 -14.12
C ILE A 68 8.15 12.34 -15.48
N LYS A 69 8.17 13.67 -15.64
CA LYS A 69 8.64 14.36 -16.85
C LYS A 69 10.11 14.74 -16.76
N LYS A 70 10.62 15.00 -15.55
CA LYS A 70 12.01 15.40 -15.31
C LYS A 70 12.43 15.02 -13.90
N VAL A 71 13.68 14.61 -13.75
CA VAL A 71 14.36 14.43 -12.47
C VAL A 71 15.67 15.19 -12.56
N LYS A 72 15.97 16.02 -11.56
CA LYS A 72 17.22 16.76 -11.43
C LYS A 72 17.82 16.52 -10.06
N TRP A 73 19.15 16.46 -10.06
CA TRP A 73 20.00 16.40 -8.88
C TRP A 73 20.87 17.64 -8.89
N GLU A 74 20.62 18.58 -7.98
CA GLU A 74 21.42 19.81 -7.86
C GLU A 74 22.00 19.85 -6.44
N GLY A 75 23.32 19.59 -6.32
CA GLY A 75 23.98 19.43 -5.03
C GLY A 75 23.43 18.22 -4.26
N SER A 76 22.85 18.46 -3.09
CA SER A 76 22.14 17.47 -2.27
C SER A 76 20.61 17.53 -2.42
N GLY A 77 20.09 18.34 -3.34
CA GLY A 77 18.65 18.54 -3.55
C GLY A 77 18.10 17.75 -4.75
N LEU A 78 16.90 17.20 -4.58
CA LEU A 78 16.09 16.61 -5.65
C LEU A 78 15.14 17.67 -6.21
N THR A 79 14.91 17.65 -7.51
CA THR A 79 13.74 18.32 -8.09
C THR A 79 13.13 17.45 -9.16
N MET A 80 11.87 17.07 -8.95
CA MET A 80 11.07 16.32 -9.89
C MET A 80 10.00 17.21 -10.51
N SER A 81 9.74 16.99 -11.80
CA SER A 81 8.60 17.59 -12.51
C SER A 81 7.63 16.47 -12.84
N VAL A 82 6.42 16.53 -12.28
CA VAL A 82 5.41 15.49 -12.39
C VAL A 82 4.18 16.06 -13.07
N LYS A 83 3.59 15.29 -13.99
CA LYS A 83 2.32 15.64 -14.63
C LYS A 83 1.27 14.62 -14.22
N TRP A 84 0.15 15.09 -13.71
CA TRP A 84 -0.91 14.23 -13.18
C TRP A 84 -1.60 13.43 -14.27
N LEU A 85 -2.12 12.28 -13.86
CA LEU A 85 -3.01 11.44 -14.64
C LEU A 85 -4.44 11.67 -14.12
N GLU A 86 -5.33 12.11 -15.00
CA GLU A 86 -6.76 12.24 -14.73
C GLU A 86 -7.48 10.98 -15.21
N PHE A 87 -8.41 10.47 -14.41
CA PHE A 87 -9.24 9.32 -14.78
C PHE A 87 -10.13 9.63 -15.99
N LEU A 88 -10.22 8.69 -16.93
CA LEU A 88 -11.03 8.76 -18.14
C LEU A 88 -12.19 7.76 -18.05
N PRO A 89 -13.41 8.22 -17.75
CA PRO A 89 -14.55 7.33 -17.62
C PRO A 89 -15.03 6.85 -19.00
N GLU A 90 -15.34 5.56 -19.12
CA GLU A 90 -15.83 4.90 -20.33
C GLU A 90 -17.34 4.60 -20.26
N ASN A 91 -17.90 4.43 -19.07
CA ASN A 91 -19.30 4.10 -18.85
C ASN A 91 -20.00 5.07 -17.87
N ASP A 92 -21.33 4.96 -17.77
CA ASP A 92 -22.12 5.89 -16.94
C ASP A 92 -21.92 5.69 -15.43
N LYS A 93 -21.56 4.48 -14.97
CA LYS A 93 -21.20 4.22 -13.57
C LYS A 93 -19.91 4.94 -13.18
N GLU A 94 -18.90 4.89 -14.04
CA GLU A 94 -17.63 5.61 -13.86
C GLU A 94 -17.81 7.12 -13.88
N LYS A 95 -18.68 7.64 -14.76
CA LYS A 95 -19.03 9.07 -14.76
C LYS A 95 -19.75 9.49 -13.48
N LEU A 96 -20.58 8.63 -12.91
CA LEU A 96 -21.27 8.91 -11.66
C LEU A 96 -20.29 9.00 -10.48
N LEU A 97 -19.29 8.12 -10.41
CA LEU A 97 -18.27 8.17 -9.37
C LEU A 97 -17.41 9.43 -9.41
N LEU A 98 -17.06 9.90 -10.62
CA LEU A 98 -16.38 11.18 -10.78
C LEU A 98 -17.21 12.36 -10.25
N ARG A 99 -18.54 12.27 -10.25
CA ARG A 99 -19.40 13.33 -9.67
C ARG A 99 -19.42 13.28 -8.14
N ASN A 100 -19.05 12.16 -7.56
CA ASN A 100 -18.98 11.96 -6.11
C ASN A 100 -17.57 12.24 -5.56
N ASP A 101 -16.67 12.81 -6.38
CA ASP A 101 -15.29 13.16 -6.04
C ASP A 101 -14.48 12.01 -5.39
N LEU A 102 -14.77 10.77 -5.77
CA LEU A 102 -14.06 9.60 -5.25
C LEU A 102 -12.77 9.36 -6.04
N PRO A 103 -11.62 9.16 -5.38
CA PRO A 103 -10.40 8.80 -6.07
C PRO A 103 -10.55 7.43 -6.74
N VAL A 104 -10.12 7.35 -7.99
CA VAL A 104 -10.18 6.13 -8.80
C VAL A 104 -8.77 5.62 -9.01
N SER A 105 -8.50 4.39 -8.56
CA SER A 105 -7.18 3.75 -8.69
C SER A 105 -7.07 2.77 -9.87
N CYS A 106 -8.19 2.42 -10.50
CA CYS A 106 -8.20 1.43 -11.58
C CYS A 106 -8.98 1.92 -12.80
N GLY A 107 -8.45 1.61 -13.97
CA GLY A 107 -9.07 1.94 -15.25
C GLY A 107 -8.15 2.72 -16.18
N ARG A 108 -8.76 3.59 -17.00
CA ARG A 108 -8.03 4.41 -17.98
C ARG A 108 -7.74 5.78 -17.43
N PHE A 109 -6.54 6.24 -17.70
CA PHE A 109 -6.06 7.53 -17.27
C PHE A 109 -5.44 8.29 -18.44
N GLN A 110 -5.47 9.61 -18.37
CA GLN A 110 -4.80 10.48 -19.32
C GLN A 110 -3.93 11.51 -18.60
N VAL A 111 -2.72 11.68 -19.12
CA VAL A 111 -1.78 12.69 -18.67
C VAL A 111 -2.32 14.08 -19.00
N ARG A 112 -2.77 14.80 -18.00
CA ARG A 112 -3.41 16.12 -18.11
C ARG A 112 -2.96 17.03 -16.96
N GLY A 113 -3.50 18.25 -16.89
CA GLY A 113 -3.12 19.24 -15.89
C GLY A 113 -1.77 19.94 -16.12
N ALA A 114 -1.44 20.79 -15.16
CA ALA A 114 -0.17 21.50 -15.10
C ALA A 114 0.98 20.59 -14.64
N ILE A 115 2.22 21.03 -14.86
CA ILE A 115 3.40 20.39 -14.27
C ILE A 115 3.49 20.84 -12.81
N ASN A 116 3.66 19.87 -11.93
CA ASN A 116 3.87 20.06 -10.51
C ASN A 116 5.32 19.74 -10.17
N HIS A 117 5.87 20.47 -9.19
CA HIS A 117 7.25 20.33 -8.78
C HIS A 117 7.33 19.74 -7.38
N TYR A 118 8.22 18.76 -7.20
CA TYR A 118 8.48 18.10 -5.93
C TYR A 118 9.97 18.15 -5.64
N ASP A 119 10.32 18.46 -4.40
CA ASP A 119 11.69 18.53 -3.89
C ASP A 119 12.05 17.40 -2.91
N SER A 120 11.05 16.62 -2.47
CA SER A 120 11.23 15.38 -1.70
C SER A 120 10.49 14.20 -2.35
N THR A 121 10.67 13.01 -1.77
CA THR A 121 9.97 11.77 -2.18
C THR A 121 8.81 11.39 -1.26
N ASP A 122 8.50 12.21 -0.25
CA ASP A 122 7.53 11.87 0.82
C ASP A 122 6.10 11.69 0.29
N ALA A 123 5.76 12.40 -0.79
CA ALA A 123 4.44 12.30 -1.42
C ALA A 123 4.24 11.00 -2.22
N PHE A 124 5.30 10.22 -2.46
CA PHE A 124 5.28 9.06 -3.35
C PHE A 124 5.19 7.77 -2.55
N SER A 125 4.38 6.82 -3.05
CA SER A 125 4.23 5.50 -2.45
C SER A 125 5.02 4.45 -3.22
N HIS A 126 4.66 4.20 -4.48
CA HIS A 126 5.26 3.12 -5.27
C HIS A 126 5.20 3.38 -6.78
N LEU A 127 6.04 2.67 -7.52
CA LEU A 127 6.02 2.63 -8.98
C LEU A 127 4.80 1.82 -9.45
N VAL A 128 4.03 2.37 -10.39
CA VAL A 128 2.80 1.75 -10.90
C VAL A 128 3.05 1.04 -12.21
N HIS A 129 2.51 -0.17 -12.34
CA HIS A 129 2.46 -0.86 -13.63
C HIS A 129 1.37 -0.23 -14.52
N ALA A 130 1.77 0.75 -15.33
CA ALA A 130 0.88 1.45 -16.25
C ALA A 130 1.13 1.01 -17.69
N LYS A 131 0.11 0.41 -18.33
CA LYS A 131 0.19 -0.03 -19.72
C LYS A 131 -0.15 1.13 -20.67
N PRO A 132 0.78 1.58 -21.52
CA PRO A 132 0.51 2.67 -22.44
C PRO A 132 -0.51 2.26 -23.51
N LEU A 133 -1.45 3.16 -23.80
CA LEU A 133 -2.39 3.02 -24.92
C LEU A 133 -1.77 3.60 -26.21
N LYS A 134 -2.35 3.27 -27.38
CA LYS A 134 -1.86 3.70 -28.72
C LYS A 134 -1.69 5.23 -28.90
N LYS A 135 -2.22 6.04 -27.97
CA LYS A 135 -1.96 7.48 -27.86
C LYS A 135 -1.03 7.69 -26.67
N ASN A 136 0.18 8.23 -26.89
CA ASN A 136 1.28 8.45 -25.91
C ASN A 136 0.96 9.38 -24.71
N VAL A 137 -0.32 9.52 -24.36
CA VAL A 137 -0.82 10.33 -23.26
C VAL A 137 -1.83 9.57 -22.40
N SER A 138 -2.22 8.36 -22.78
CA SER A 138 -3.22 7.57 -22.03
C SER A 138 -2.64 6.22 -21.60
N TYR A 139 -3.06 5.76 -20.43
CA TYR A 139 -2.55 4.57 -19.77
C TYR A 139 -3.70 3.76 -19.16
N GLU A 140 -3.55 2.44 -19.15
CA GLU A 140 -4.38 1.51 -18.39
C GLU A 140 -3.62 1.11 -17.12
N ILE A 141 -4.27 1.30 -15.96
CA ILE A 141 -3.76 0.88 -14.66
C ILE A 141 -4.78 -0.08 -14.07
N TYR A 142 -4.38 -1.34 -13.89
CA TYR A 142 -5.21 -2.39 -13.34
C TYR A 142 -4.36 -3.27 -12.42
N PRO A 143 -4.98 -3.96 -11.44
CA PRO A 143 -4.27 -4.88 -10.55
C PRO A 143 -3.61 -6.03 -11.33
N ASN A 144 -2.37 -6.35 -10.99
CA ASN A 144 -1.58 -7.44 -11.59
C ASN A 144 -1.33 -8.56 -10.58
N CYS A 145 -1.07 -9.78 -11.07
CA CYS A 145 -0.75 -10.93 -10.22
C CYS A 145 0.44 -10.64 -9.30
N GLY A 146 0.31 -11.01 -8.03
CA GLY A 146 1.30 -10.81 -6.97
C GLY A 146 1.21 -9.46 -6.26
N GLU A 147 0.39 -8.53 -6.74
CA GLU A 147 0.14 -7.27 -6.03
C GLU A 147 -0.83 -7.46 -4.87
N VAL A 148 -0.70 -6.63 -3.84
CA VAL A 148 -1.65 -6.55 -2.73
C VAL A 148 -2.45 -5.26 -2.87
N TRP A 149 -3.76 -5.35 -2.72
CA TRP A 149 -4.68 -4.24 -2.92
C TRP A 149 -5.66 -4.10 -1.76
N ALA A 150 -5.98 -2.85 -1.43
CA ALA A 150 -7.15 -2.51 -0.64
C ALA A 150 -8.39 -2.52 -1.54
N ILE A 151 -9.47 -3.15 -1.08
CA ILE A 151 -10.76 -3.18 -1.76
C ILE A 151 -11.88 -2.72 -0.83
N PHE A 152 -12.92 -2.12 -1.39
CA PHE A 152 -14.13 -1.82 -0.65
C PHE A 152 -14.95 -3.11 -0.41
N LYS A 153 -15.27 -3.42 0.85
CA LYS A 153 -16.08 -4.61 1.21
C LYS A 153 -17.54 -4.45 0.79
N ASN A 154 -18.11 -3.27 1.06
CA ASN A 154 -19.52 -2.95 0.81
C ASN A 154 -19.66 -2.04 -0.43
N TRP A 155 -19.06 -2.43 -1.55
CA TRP A 155 -19.10 -1.63 -2.78
C TRP A 155 -20.53 -1.55 -3.34
N ASN A 156 -21.14 -0.37 -3.28
CA ASN A 156 -22.35 -0.05 -4.03
C ASN A 156 -22.27 1.41 -4.50
N VAL A 157 -22.31 1.61 -5.82
CA VAL A 157 -22.24 2.94 -6.45
C VAL A 157 -23.46 3.80 -6.09
N ASP A 158 -24.58 3.16 -5.73
CA ASP A 158 -25.86 3.82 -5.45
C ASP A 158 -26.05 4.25 -3.99
N VAL A 159 -25.11 3.97 -3.07
CA VAL A 159 -25.33 4.15 -1.62
C VAL A 159 -24.32 5.12 -1.00
N ASP A 160 -24.88 6.21 -0.47
CA ASP A 160 -24.33 7.21 0.46
C ASP A 160 -22.81 7.25 0.66
N CYS A 161 -22.23 8.35 0.19
CA CYS A 161 -20.88 8.80 0.53
C CYS A 161 -20.69 9.07 2.05
N GLU A 162 -21.76 8.97 2.84
CA GLU A 162 -21.79 9.25 4.28
C GLU A 162 -21.41 8.06 5.17
N LYS A 163 -21.37 6.83 4.65
CA LYS A 163 -20.95 5.66 5.46
C LYS A 163 -19.42 5.54 5.50
N PRO A 164 -18.83 5.26 6.68
CA PRO A 164 -17.42 4.93 6.78
C PRO A 164 -17.13 3.72 5.88
N ARG A 165 -16.09 3.84 5.05
CA ARG A 165 -15.73 2.81 4.09
C ARG A 165 -15.08 1.64 4.80
N ASP A 166 -15.66 0.45 4.66
CA ASP A 166 -15.04 -0.78 5.12
C ASP A 166 -14.08 -1.32 4.07
N TYR A 167 -12.84 -1.58 4.49
CA TYR A 167 -11.79 -2.11 3.63
C TYR A 167 -11.56 -3.60 3.87
N GLY A 168 -11.25 -4.30 2.79
CA GLY A 168 -10.59 -5.60 2.77
C GLY A 168 -9.22 -5.48 2.13
N VAL A 169 -8.32 -6.41 2.44
CA VAL A 169 -7.01 -6.52 1.79
C VAL A 169 -6.97 -7.82 1.04
N VAL A 170 -6.48 -7.79 -0.20
CA VAL A 170 -6.43 -8.97 -1.07
C VAL A 170 -5.09 -9.08 -1.79
N GLU A 171 -4.61 -10.30 -2.00
CA GLU A 171 -3.53 -10.63 -2.93
C GLU A 171 -4.13 -10.98 -4.29
N ILE A 172 -3.68 -10.35 -5.36
CA ILE A 172 -4.11 -10.67 -6.72
C ILE A 172 -3.39 -11.94 -7.17
N VAL A 173 -4.15 -12.99 -7.51
CA VAL A 173 -3.58 -14.27 -7.94
C VAL A 173 -3.68 -14.49 -9.43
N GLU A 174 -4.69 -13.90 -10.07
CA GLU A 174 -4.90 -14.02 -11.51
C GLU A 174 -5.59 -12.76 -12.06
N GLN A 175 -5.14 -12.32 -13.22
CA GLN A 175 -5.81 -11.29 -14.01
C GLN A 175 -6.10 -11.87 -15.40
N ASP A 176 -7.37 -12.16 -15.68
CA ASP A 176 -7.84 -12.56 -17.01
C ASP A 176 -8.59 -11.39 -17.68
N LYS A 177 -8.91 -11.50 -18.97
CA LYS A 177 -9.48 -10.44 -19.82
C LYS A 177 -10.78 -9.81 -19.31
N GLY A 178 -11.47 -10.41 -18.35
CA GLY A 178 -12.72 -9.87 -17.80
C GLY A 178 -12.85 -9.96 -16.28
N VAL A 179 -11.94 -10.63 -15.57
CA VAL A 179 -12.06 -10.88 -14.13
C VAL A 179 -10.68 -10.84 -13.49
N VAL A 180 -10.60 -10.16 -12.36
CA VAL A 180 -9.47 -10.21 -11.43
C VAL A 180 -9.84 -11.20 -10.32
N LYS A 181 -9.02 -12.24 -10.14
CA LYS A 181 -9.14 -13.17 -9.02
C LYS A 181 -8.17 -12.77 -7.92
N ALA A 182 -8.66 -12.75 -6.69
CA ALA A 182 -7.89 -12.33 -5.54
C ALA A 182 -8.18 -13.23 -4.32
N LEU A 183 -7.16 -13.41 -3.48
CA LEU A 183 -7.27 -14.09 -2.19
C LEU A 183 -7.40 -13.06 -1.08
N SER A 184 -8.34 -13.28 -0.16
CA SER A 184 -8.47 -12.42 1.03
C SER A 184 -7.26 -12.59 1.94
N LEU A 185 -6.72 -11.46 2.40
CA LEU A 185 -5.68 -11.40 3.41
C LEU A 185 -6.27 -10.91 4.73
N THR A 186 -5.83 -11.51 5.83
CA THR A 186 -6.23 -11.17 7.20
C THR A 186 -5.00 -10.85 8.04
N LYS A 187 -5.13 -9.88 8.94
CA LYS A 187 -4.03 -9.47 9.82
C LYS A 187 -3.65 -10.61 10.76
N VAL A 188 -2.35 -10.84 10.93
CA VAL A 188 -1.83 -11.83 11.86
C VAL A 188 -1.86 -11.26 13.28
N LYS A 189 -2.49 -11.99 14.21
CA LYS A 189 -2.54 -11.59 15.63
C LYS A 189 -1.13 -11.40 16.20
N GLY A 190 -0.90 -10.29 16.90
CA GLY A 190 0.40 -9.93 17.47
C GLY A 190 1.35 -9.22 16.50
N TYR A 191 0.95 -9.02 15.23
CA TYR A 191 1.73 -8.27 14.25
C TYR A 191 0.94 -7.08 13.73
N LYS A 192 1.57 -5.91 13.72
CA LYS A 192 0.89 -4.67 13.32
C LYS A 192 0.63 -4.59 11.81
N TYR A 193 1.59 -5.07 11.01
CA TYR A 193 1.62 -4.89 9.55
C TYR A 193 1.76 -6.20 8.77
N VAL A 194 1.65 -7.36 9.43
CA VAL A 194 1.78 -8.67 8.78
C VAL A 194 0.40 -9.26 8.53
N PHE A 195 0.18 -9.72 7.32
CA PHE A 195 -1.07 -10.28 6.83
C PHE A 195 -0.83 -11.66 6.22
N MET A 196 -1.78 -12.56 6.42
CA MET A 196 -1.75 -13.93 5.92
C MET A 196 -3.00 -14.24 5.09
N PRO A 197 -2.93 -15.19 4.14
CA PRO A 197 -4.11 -15.71 3.47
C PRO A 197 -5.17 -16.13 4.49
N ASP A 198 -6.42 -15.74 4.25
CA ASP A 198 -7.55 -16.10 5.11
C ASP A 198 -7.67 -17.64 5.16
N PRO A 199 -7.63 -18.26 6.36
CA PRO A 199 -7.69 -19.72 6.50
C PRO A 199 -9.10 -20.29 6.26
N ARG A 200 -10.13 -19.43 6.20
CA ARG A 200 -11.48 -19.86 5.81
C ARG A 200 -11.43 -20.41 4.37
N PRO A 201 -12.29 -21.38 4.01
CA PRO A 201 -12.30 -21.94 2.65
C PRO A 201 -12.26 -20.80 1.65
N ALA A 202 -11.22 -20.80 0.80
CA ALA A 202 -10.89 -19.67 -0.07
C ALA A 202 -12.14 -19.24 -0.84
N THR A 203 -12.81 -18.19 -0.36
CA THR A 203 -13.73 -17.44 -1.19
C THR A 203 -12.84 -16.61 -2.09
N ASP A 204 -12.36 -17.24 -3.16
CA ASP A 204 -11.70 -16.54 -4.26
C ASP A 204 -12.59 -15.35 -4.62
N ILE A 205 -12.08 -14.15 -4.36
CA ILE A 205 -12.77 -12.92 -4.71
C ILE A 205 -12.60 -12.76 -6.20
N GLN A 206 -13.70 -12.84 -6.94
CA GLN A 206 -13.73 -12.55 -8.36
C GLN A 206 -14.36 -11.18 -8.55
N ILE A 207 -13.55 -10.23 -9.03
CA ILE A 207 -14.01 -8.87 -9.33
C ILE A 207 -13.98 -8.74 -10.85
N PRO A 208 -15.16 -8.62 -11.50
CA PRO A 208 -15.22 -8.26 -12.90
C PRO A 208 -14.46 -6.96 -13.19
N ILE A 209 -13.81 -6.87 -14.34
CA ILE A 209 -13.00 -5.68 -14.68
C ILE A 209 -13.85 -4.41 -14.78
N ASP A 210 -15.14 -4.52 -15.13
CA ASP A 210 -16.11 -3.43 -15.13
C ASP A 210 -16.57 -3.02 -13.71
N GLU A 211 -16.18 -3.79 -12.70
CA GLU A 211 -16.29 -3.45 -11.28
C GLU A 211 -14.94 -3.05 -10.67
N CYS A 212 -13.95 -2.67 -11.48
CA CYS A 212 -12.61 -2.30 -11.00
C CYS A 212 -12.61 -1.11 -10.02
N LEU A 213 -13.69 -0.35 -9.98
CA LEU A 213 -13.93 0.75 -9.02
C LEU A 213 -14.01 0.25 -7.57
N ARG A 214 -14.16 -1.06 -7.35
CA ARG A 214 -14.07 -1.71 -6.05
C ARG A 214 -12.64 -1.70 -5.47
N PHE A 215 -11.62 -1.60 -6.31
CA PHE A 215 -10.24 -1.42 -5.88
C PHE A 215 -10.03 0.03 -5.44
N SER A 216 -9.49 0.21 -4.23
CA SER A 216 -9.26 1.54 -3.66
C SER A 216 -7.85 2.05 -3.95
N HIS A 217 -6.84 1.20 -3.70
CA HIS A 217 -5.43 1.51 -3.94
C HIS A 217 -4.60 0.23 -3.79
N GLN A 218 -3.43 0.24 -4.42
CA GLN A 218 -2.41 -0.78 -4.21
C GLN A 218 -1.68 -0.49 -2.88
N ILE A 219 -1.44 -1.55 -2.10
CA ILE A 219 -0.64 -1.49 -0.88
C ILE A 219 0.73 -2.11 -1.22
N PRO A 220 1.84 -1.36 -1.15
CA PRO A 220 3.16 -1.95 -1.30
C PRO A 220 3.35 -3.08 -0.28
N ALA A 221 3.84 -4.22 -0.73
CA ALA A 221 3.87 -5.44 0.07
C ALA A 221 5.14 -6.23 -0.19
N PHE A 222 5.69 -6.81 0.88
CA PHE A 222 6.85 -7.68 0.85
C PHE A 222 6.47 -9.08 1.32
N LYS A 223 6.73 -10.08 0.49
CA LYS A 223 6.50 -11.48 0.86
C LYS A 223 7.65 -11.97 1.73
N ILE A 224 7.35 -12.36 2.95
CA ILE A 224 8.33 -12.86 3.92
C ILE A 224 8.79 -14.26 3.48
N THR A 225 10.00 -14.35 2.95
CA THR A 225 10.56 -15.60 2.39
C THR A 225 11.69 -16.20 3.24
N ASN A 226 12.25 -15.46 4.20
CA ASN A 226 13.36 -15.94 5.03
C ASN A 226 12.93 -17.15 5.86
N GLN A 227 13.72 -18.23 5.83
CA GLN A 227 13.47 -19.44 6.62
C GLN A 227 13.50 -19.17 8.14
N GLU A 228 14.28 -18.18 8.59
CA GLU A 228 14.38 -17.79 10.00
C GLU A 228 13.10 -17.11 10.52
N SER A 229 12.20 -16.68 9.63
CA SER A 229 10.90 -16.10 9.99
C SER A 229 9.89 -17.12 10.54
N GLY A 230 10.26 -18.41 10.53
CA GLY A 230 9.49 -19.49 11.15
C GLY A 230 8.06 -19.56 10.62
N LYS A 231 7.10 -19.24 11.49
CA LYS A 231 5.65 -19.34 11.19
C LYS A 231 5.14 -18.24 10.24
N LEU A 232 5.93 -17.19 9.99
CA LEU A 232 5.54 -16.07 9.13
C LEU A 232 5.96 -16.25 7.67
N LYS A 233 6.60 -17.37 7.36
CA LYS A 233 6.99 -17.67 5.99
C LYS A 233 5.76 -17.66 5.08
N ASP A 234 5.91 -17.04 3.91
CA ASP A 234 4.88 -16.85 2.88
C ASP A 234 3.76 -15.86 3.25
N TYR A 235 3.88 -15.15 4.38
CA TYR A 235 3.00 -14.03 4.73
C TYR A 235 3.49 -12.72 4.10
N TRP A 236 2.64 -11.70 4.16
CA TRP A 236 2.90 -10.38 3.59
C TRP A 236 3.14 -9.37 4.71
N GLU A 237 4.30 -8.71 4.72
CA GLU A 237 4.44 -7.44 5.41
C GLU A 237 3.95 -6.33 4.47
N LEU A 238 3.09 -5.46 4.96
CA LEU A 238 2.51 -4.36 4.18
C LEU A 238 3.13 -3.02 4.59
N ASP A 239 3.24 -2.09 3.64
CA ASP A 239 3.69 -0.72 3.90
C ASP A 239 2.74 0.00 4.86
N PRO A 240 3.21 0.39 6.07
CA PRO A 240 2.36 1.01 7.09
C PRO A 240 1.60 2.24 6.64
N ASP A 241 2.18 3.04 5.75
CA ASP A 241 1.61 4.31 5.29
C ASP A 241 0.45 4.08 4.29
N SER A 242 0.28 2.85 3.83
CA SER A 242 -0.71 2.47 2.81
C SER A 242 -1.79 1.51 3.35
N ILE A 243 -1.76 1.15 4.64
CA ILE A 243 -2.77 0.25 5.24
C ILE A 243 -3.93 1.08 5.79
N PRO A 244 -5.20 0.77 5.44
CA PRO A 244 -6.34 1.43 6.04
C PRO A 244 -6.33 1.38 7.56
N SER A 245 -6.42 2.55 8.21
CA SER A 245 -6.19 2.71 9.65
C SER A 245 -7.12 1.85 10.52
N MET A 246 -8.35 1.61 10.07
CA MET A 246 -9.30 0.71 10.73
C MET A 246 -8.80 -0.75 10.86
N LEU A 247 -7.96 -1.20 9.93
CA LEU A 247 -7.35 -2.54 9.96
C LEU A 247 -6.14 -2.60 10.92
N LEU A 248 -5.63 -1.46 11.37
CA LEU A 248 -4.50 -1.38 12.29
C LEU A 248 -4.92 -1.47 13.76
N SER A 249 -6.21 -1.40 14.07
CA SER A 249 -6.72 -1.58 15.43
C SER A 249 -6.24 -2.91 16.04
N MET A 250 -5.93 -2.90 17.34
CA MET A 250 -5.55 -4.10 18.07
C MET A 250 -6.81 -4.93 18.31
N ASP A 251 -6.72 -6.25 18.08
CA ASP A 251 -7.76 -7.17 18.52
C ASP A 251 -7.93 -7.01 20.04
N PRO A 252 -9.17 -6.92 20.56
CA PRO A 252 -9.45 -6.84 21.99
C PRO A 252 -8.85 -7.99 22.82
#